data_AF-A0AAY4CMX9-F1
#
_entry.id   AF-A0AAY4CMX9-F1
#
_cell.length_a   1.000
_cell.length_b   1.000
_cell.length_c   1.000
_cell.angle_alpha   90.00
_cell.angle_beta   90.00
_cell.angle_gamma   90.00
#
_symmetry.space_group_name_H-M   'P 1'
#
loop_
_entity.id
_entity.type
_entity.pdbx_description
1 polymer ?
#
loop_
_entity_poly.entity_id
_entity_poly.type
_entity_poly.pdbx_seq_one_letter_code
_entity_poly.pdbx_strand_id
1 'polypeptide(L)'
;SCESYNSACDEGLDESIFVSPRRPPRPQERLILHKSSVCSRAYFVVVMVFFHLYIINIIALLLYVHYNTGTGDPDSPGPSSPLAHSVADLDLPPDPEPGQGHAFRLSRLEGIRVGHVQRVSLVPDRKHEIRTLSLKPLLFEVPGFLTVEEGAVVTQLAQLKGLTQSPPVGASDGLDQQLSQEELFSLLDLNQDGLLEREEILSLSHSFDGTWLSAHNLREIHMGLETNPAGVLSLQDFRRLSSSVLQNVASEQNSETWSQQRYKSTHTHLHLGHGAHRTLQNIRARVARLSRLPSSLVDISEPMEVVRYEHGGYSHAHHDSNPTHPESSCTHTHLAANTSTPRHVACRYFTLLLYLNSVDGGGETSFPVADNRTYEEEALGDLSQQYCSKGNLKVKPASGTALFWYNHLSDGQGWMGELDEFSLHGDCVVTRGIKWVASVWVNIDPDQQRQARYQRLVSRQPEYEDQEVAHSDFHQDL
;
A
#
# COMPACT_ATOMS: atom_id res chain seq x y z
N SER A 1 64.78 -24.73 33.10
CA SER A 1 63.42 -25.27 33.06
C SER A 1 63.04 -25.43 31.60
N CYS A 2 63.45 -26.50 30.91
CA CYS A 2 63.03 -27.90 31.09
C CYS A 2 61.62 -28.12 30.54
N GLU A 3 61.31 -29.08 29.65
CA GLU A 3 62.05 -30.16 28.94
C GLU A 3 61.26 -30.43 27.61
N SER A 4 61.82 -30.64 26.41
CA SER A 4 62.40 -31.88 25.81
C SER A 4 61.61 -33.17 26.10
N TYR A 5 61.27 -34.08 25.18
CA TYR A 5 61.73 -34.40 23.81
C TYR A 5 60.51 -34.57 22.85
N ASN A 6 60.47 -35.16 21.64
CA ASN A 6 61.34 -35.99 20.75
C ASN A 6 60.92 -35.67 19.26
N SER A 7 61.59 -35.98 18.13
CA SER A 7 62.23 -37.19 17.55
C SER A 7 61.25 -38.32 17.17
N ALA A 8 61.23 -38.92 15.96
CA ALA A 8 62.17 -39.01 14.81
C ALA A 8 61.39 -38.80 13.46
N CYS A 9 61.93 -38.38 12.30
CA CYS A 9 63.01 -38.90 11.44
C CYS A 9 62.73 -40.31 10.86
N ASP A 10 62.96 -40.69 9.58
CA ASP A 10 63.27 -40.05 8.26
C ASP A 10 62.91 -41.12 7.15
N GLU A 11 63.00 -41.01 5.80
CA GLU A 11 63.61 -40.07 4.82
C GLU A 11 62.50 -39.50 3.84
N GLY A 12 62.53 -39.35 2.50
CA GLY A 12 63.39 -39.70 1.33
C GLY A 12 62.77 -40.81 0.43
N LEU A 13 62.87 -40.84 -0.92
CA LEU A 13 63.33 -39.90 -1.99
C LEU A 13 62.68 -40.32 -3.35
N ASP A 14 62.47 -39.39 -4.30
CA ASP A 14 62.21 -39.51 -5.78
C ASP A 14 61.14 -40.52 -6.31
N GLU A 15 60.51 -40.41 -7.50
CA GLU A 15 60.85 -39.74 -8.78
C GLU A 15 59.66 -38.97 -9.42
N SER A 16 59.96 -38.16 -10.45
CA SER A 16 59.00 -37.42 -11.29
C SER A 16 58.55 -38.16 -12.56
N ILE A 17 57.27 -38.11 -12.97
CA ILE A 17 56.83 -38.50 -14.33
C ILE A 17 55.67 -37.64 -14.90
N PHE A 18 55.91 -37.23 -16.15
CA PHE A 18 55.10 -36.65 -17.25
C PHE A 18 53.56 -36.54 -17.21
N VAL A 19 53.08 -35.46 -17.85
CA VAL A 19 51.69 -35.23 -18.28
C VAL A 19 51.50 -35.57 -19.76
N SER A 20 50.56 -36.47 -20.10
CA SER A 20 49.86 -36.61 -21.41
C SER A 20 48.96 -37.87 -21.47
N PRO A 21 48.02 -38.00 -22.42
CA PRO A 21 47.04 -37.02 -22.89
C PRO A 21 45.59 -37.58 -22.85
N ARG A 22 44.60 -36.79 -23.28
CA ARG A 22 43.17 -37.19 -23.29
C ARG A 22 42.90 -38.38 -24.23
N ARG A 23 42.09 -39.36 -23.78
CA ARG A 23 41.46 -40.38 -24.64
C ARG A 23 40.03 -39.95 -25.04
N PRO A 24 39.55 -40.27 -26.26
CA PRO A 24 38.16 -40.04 -26.65
C PRO A 24 37.21 -41.07 -25.99
N PRO A 25 35.93 -40.73 -25.77
CA PRO A 25 34.92 -41.68 -25.30
C PRO A 25 34.59 -42.73 -26.38
N ARG A 26 34.25 -43.95 -25.93
CA ARG A 26 33.69 -44.99 -26.81
C ARG A 26 32.25 -44.64 -27.21
N PRO A 27 31.76 -45.06 -28.39
CA PRO A 27 30.35 -44.91 -28.74
C PRO A 27 29.48 -45.72 -27.76
N GLN A 28 28.44 -45.10 -27.21
CA GLN A 28 27.42 -45.81 -26.45
C GLN A 28 26.56 -46.64 -27.39
N GLU A 29 26.19 -47.85 -26.96
CA GLU A 29 25.19 -48.65 -27.64
C GLU A 29 23.84 -47.93 -27.58
N ARG A 30 23.13 -47.87 -28.72
CA ARG A 30 21.78 -47.30 -28.75
C ARG A 30 20.81 -48.23 -28.04
N LEU A 31 20.46 -47.91 -26.80
CA LEU A 31 19.19 -48.35 -26.22
C LEU A 31 18.05 -47.85 -27.12
N ILE A 32 17.51 -48.73 -27.96
CA ILE A 32 16.32 -48.45 -28.78
C ILE A 32 15.13 -48.45 -27.83
N LEU A 33 14.89 -47.30 -27.20
CA LEU A 33 13.77 -47.07 -26.32
C LEU A 33 12.50 -47.03 -27.19
N HIS A 34 11.85 -48.19 -27.31
CA HIS A 34 10.65 -48.37 -28.12
C HIS A 34 9.56 -47.44 -27.59
N LYS A 35 9.37 -46.31 -28.27
CA LYS A 35 8.38 -45.30 -27.90
C LYS A 35 6.98 -45.88 -28.11
N SER A 36 6.42 -46.45 -27.06
CA SER A 36 5.10 -47.09 -27.03
C SER A 36 4.02 -46.02 -27.25
N SER A 37 3.74 -45.71 -28.51
CA SER A 37 2.71 -44.76 -28.94
C SER A 37 1.31 -45.35 -28.76
N VAL A 38 0.95 -45.69 -27.52
CA VAL A 38 -0.41 -46.06 -27.11
C VAL A 38 -1.27 -44.80 -27.03
N CYS A 39 -1.39 -44.12 -28.17
CA CYS A 39 -2.32 -43.02 -28.36
C CYS A 39 -3.72 -43.64 -28.44
N SER A 40 -4.32 -43.91 -27.27
CA SER A 40 -5.63 -44.53 -27.17
C SER A 40 -6.70 -43.60 -27.72
N ARG A 41 -7.01 -43.77 -29.01
CA ARG A 41 -8.09 -43.04 -29.70
C ARG A 41 -9.43 -43.18 -28.97
N ALA A 42 -9.65 -44.32 -28.29
CA ALA A 42 -10.79 -44.55 -27.42
C ALA A 42 -10.81 -43.62 -26.20
N TYR A 43 -9.68 -43.43 -25.51
CA TYR A 43 -9.61 -42.52 -24.36
C TYR A 43 -9.95 -41.07 -24.75
N PHE A 44 -9.41 -40.58 -25.88
CA PHE A 44 -9.72 -39.24 -26.36
C PHE A 44 -11.20 -39.07 -26.72
N VAL A 45 -11.82 -40.09 -27.35
CA VAL A 45 -13.27 -40.09 -27.63
C VAL A 45 -14.09 -40.08 -26.34
N VAL A 46 -13.72 -40.86 -25.32
CA VAL A 46 -14.41 -40.86 -24.01
C VAL A 46 -14.32 -39.49 -23.33
N VAL A 47 -13.14 -38.88 -23.28
CA VAL A 47 -12.96 -37.53 -22.72
C VAL A 47 -13.77 -36.49 -23.50
N MET A 48 -13.79 -36.58 -24.84
CA MET A 48 -14.64 -35.70 -25.67
C MET A 48 -16.14 -35.87 -25.37
N VAL A 49 -16.63 -37.11 -25.17
CA VAL A 49 -18.05 -37.32 -24.82
C VAL A 49 -18.39 -36.68 -23.47
N PHE A 50 -17.56 -36.85 -22.44
CA PHE A 50 -17.77 -36.17 -21.15
C PHE A 50 -17.72 -34.65 -21.27
N PHE A 51 -16.81 -34.09 -22.08
CA PHE A 51 -16.73 -32.65 -22.34
C PHE A 51 -17.99 -32.09 -23.00
N HIS A 52 -18.55 -32.79 -24.00
CA HIS A 52 -19.79 -32.37 -24.66
C HIS A 52 -21.00 -32.49 -23.72
N LEU A 53 -21.10 -33.57 -22.92
CA LEU A 53 -22.16 -33.73 -21.92
C LEU A 53 -22.12 -32.63 -20.85
N TYR A 54 -20.92 -32.23 -20.41
CA TYR A 54 -20.72 -31.13 -19.46
C TYR A 54 -21.20 -29.78 -20.04
N ILE A 55 -20.83 -29.46 -21.29
CA ILE A 55 -21.29 -28.26 -21.99
C ILE A 55 -22.82 -28.26 -22.17
N ILE A 56 -23.41 -29.38 -22.57
CA ILE A 56 -24.87 -29.50 -22.73
C ILE A 56 -25.59 -29.26 -21.39
N ASN A 57 -25.08 -29.79 -20.28
CA ASN A 57 -25.64 -29.55 -18.95
C ASN A 57 -25.53 -28.08 -18.52
N ILE A 58 -24.42 -27.39 -18.82
CA ILE A 58 -24.29 -25.94 -18.57
C ILE A 58 -25.31 -25.15 -19.39
N ILE A 59 -25.45 -25.45 -20.69
CA ILE A 59 -26.43 -24.78 -21.55
C ILE A 59 -27.87 -25.02 -21.07
N ALA A 60 -28.19 -26.25 -20.65
CA ALA A 60 -29.50 -26.58 -20.07
C ALA A 60 -29.76 -25.83 -18.76
N LEU A 61 -28.75 -25.69 -17.89
CA LEU A 61 -28.86 -24.90 -16.65
C LEU A 61 -29.08 -23.41 -16.94
N LEU A 62 -28.34 -22.83 -17.88
CA LEU A 62 -28.48 -21.43 -18.28
C LEU A 62 -29.87 -21.17 -18.92
N LEU A 63 -30.38 -22.08 -19.74
CA LEU A 63 -31.73 -21.99 -20.30
C LEU A 63 -32.81 -22.13 -19.21
N TYR A 64 -32.63 -23.03 -18.23
CA TYR A 64 -33.54 -23.18 -17.09
C TYR A 64 -33.56 -21.92 -16.21
N VAL A 65 -32.41 -21.33 -15.93
CA VAL A 65 -32.33 -20.04 -15.20
C VAL A 65 -33.00 -18.94 -16.00
N HIS A 66 -32.70 -18.80 -17.30
CA HIS A 66 -33.28 -17.78 -18.16
C HIS A 66 -34.81 -17.88 -18.26
N TYR A 67 -35.35 -19.09 -18.45
CA TYR A 67 -36.80 -19.33 -18.53
C TYR A 67 -37.52 -18.99 -17.20
N ASN A 68 -36.91 -19.30 -16.06
CA ASN A 68 -37.49 -19.03 -14.74
C ASN A 68 -37.23 -17.60 -14.22
N THR A 69 -36.47 -16.77 -14.94
CA THR A 69 -36.19 -15.36 -14.59
C THR A 69 -36.68 -14.37 -15.66
N GLY A 70 -37.48 -14.83 -16.63
CA GLY A 70 -37.53 -14.22 -17.96
C GLY A 70 -38.89 -13.89 -18.59
N THR A 71 -39.99 -13.73 -17.84
CA THR A 71 -41.16 -12.93 -18.30
C THR A 71 -41.88 -12.27 -17.14
N GLY A 72 -41.52 -11.02 -16.82
CA GLY A 72 -42.37 -10.10 -16.08
C GLY A 72 -42.93 -9.07 -17.05
N ASP A 73 -44.25 -8.99 -17.18
CA ASP A 73 -44.95 -8.06 -18.09
C ASP A 73 -46.00 -7.29 -17.26
N PRO A 74 -46.07 -5.94 -17.31
CA PRO A 74 -46.79 -5.16 -16.31
C PRO A 74 -48.20 -4.74 -16.76
N ASP A 75 -49.25 -5.45 -16.31
CA ASP A 75 -50.59 -4.87 -16.03
C ASP A 75 -51.60 -5.89 -15.48
N SER A 76 -52.03 -5.75 -14.21
CA SER A 76 -53.41 -6.01 -13.72
C SER A 76 -53.53 -5.88 -12.18
N PRO A 77 -54.68 -5.44 -11.61
CA PRO A 77 -54.81 -5.11 -10.18
C PRO A 77 -55.63 -6.08 -9.31
N GLY A 78 -55.29 -6.14 -8.01
CA GLY A 78 -56.13 -6.68 -6.93
C GLY A 78 -55.92 -8.17 -6.58
N PRO A 79 -56.52 -8.70 -5.49
CA PRO A 79 -57.55 -8.10 -4.63
C PRO A 79 -57.11 -7.78 -3.19
N SER A 80 -57.98 -7.08 -2.45
CA SER A 80 -57.77 -6.58 -1.07
C SER A 80 -58.58 -7.33 0.00
N SER A 81 -58.02 -7.56 1.21
CA SER A 81 -58.70 -7.60 2.54
C SER A 81 -57.83 -8.31 3.62
N PRO A 82 -58.08 -8.13 4.94
CA PRO A 82 -58.78 -7.04 5.64
C PRO A 82 -57.93 -6.40 6.78
N LEU A 83 -58.52 -5.50 7.57
CA LEU A 83 -57.87 -4.79 8.69
C LEU A 83 -57.63 -5.68 9.93
N ALA A 84 -56.58 -5.38 10.70
CA ALA A 84 -56.42 -5.81 12.09
C ALA A 84 -55.81 -4.69 12.96
N HIS A 85 -56.66 -4.11 13.82
CA HIS A 85 -56.45 -3.22 14.98
C HIS A 85 -55.06 -2.62 15.29
N SER A 86 -55.05 -1.28 15.35
CA SER A 86 -54.03 -0.45 16.00
C SER A 86 -53.90 -0.74 17.51
N VAL A 87 -52.66 -0.79 17.99
CA VAL A 87 -52.25 -0.32 19.32
C VAL A 87 -51.16 0.73 19.09
N ALA A 88 -51.18 1.82 19.84
CA ALA A 88 -50.30 2.97 19.61
C ALA A 88 -49.06 2.92 20.50
N ASP A 89 -47.89 3.16 19.91
CA ASP A 89 -46.65 3.52 20.62
C ASP A 89 -45.90 4.61 19.83
N LEU A 90 -45.64 5.71 20.53
CA LEU A 90 -44.66 6.80 20.35
C LEU A 90 -44.01 7.03 18.96
N ASP A 91 -44.22 8.22 18.41
CA ASP A 91 -43.53 8.73 17.22
C ASP A 91 -41.99 8.74 17.39
N LEU A 92 -41.32 7.90 16.59
CA LEU A 92 -39.96 8.12 16.11
C LEU A 92 -40.04 8.36 14.60
N PRO A 93 -39.26 9.32 14.04
CA PRO A 93 -39.24 9.52 12.60
C PRO A 93 -38.76 8.23 11.91
N PRO A 94 -39.43 7.76 10.84
CA PRO A 94 -39.01 6.56 10.14
C PRO A 94 -37.61 6.76 9.55
N ASP A 95 -36.75 5.76 9.69
CA ASP A 95 -35.50 5.69 8.92
C ASP A 95 -35.82 5.90 7.44
N PRO A 96 -35.03 6.71 6.71
CA PRO A 96 -35.26 6.90 5.29
C PRO A 96 -35.09 5.55 4.57
N GLU A 97 -36.16 5.12 3.91
CA GLU A 97 -36.16 4.02 2.94
C GLU A 97 -34.85 4.00 2.14
N PRO A 98 -34.19 2.84 1.97
CA PRO A 98 -32.93 2.74 1.25
C PRO A 98 -33.17 2.98 -0.25
N GLY A 99 -33.24 4.27 -0.61
CA GLY A 99 -33.33 4.73 -1.99
C GLY A 99 -32.22 4.13 -2.82
N GLN A 100 -32.49 3.93 -4.11
CA GLN A 100 -31.69 3.11 -5.04
C GLN A 100 -30.35 3.76 -5.44
N GLY A 101 -29.53 4.12 -4.45
CA GLY A 101 -28.13 4.47 -4.65
C GLY A 101 -27.33 3.22 -5.01
N HIS A 102 -26.78 3.20 -6.22
CA HIS A 102 -25.83 2.17 -6.61
C HIS A 102 -24.66 2.16 -5.62
N ALA A 103 -24.43 1.02 -4.96
CA ALA A 103 -23.35 0.87 -3.99
C ALA A 103 -22.01 1.27 -4.64
N PHE A 104 -21.29 2.19 -3.98
CA PHE A 104 -20.05 2.75 -4.53
C PHE A 104 -18.98 1.65 -4.69
N ARG A 105 -18.37 1.61 -5.88
CA ARG A 105 -17.33 0.65 -6.27
C ARG A 105 -16.00 1.35 -6.46
N LEU A 106 -14.91 0.72 -6.04
CA LEU A 106 -13.55 1.20 -6.26
C LEU A 106 -13.18 1.11 -7.74
N SER A 107 -12.71 2.22 -8.28
CA SER A 107 -12.15 2.28 -9.63
C SER A 107 -10.82 1.51 -9.70
N ARG A 108 -10.77 0.50 -10.57
CA ARG A 108 -9.54 -0.22 -10.94
C ARG A 108 -9.19 0.05 -12.41
N LEU A 109 -7.94 0.43 -12.69
CA LEU A 109 -7.47 0.58 -14.08
C LEU A 109 -7.28 -0.79 -14.73
N GLU A 110 -7.55 -0.90 -16.03
CA GLU A 110 -7.34 -2.13 -16.79
C GLU A 110 -5.90 -2.24 -17.30
N GLY A 111 -5.21 -3.35 -17.02
CA GLY A 111 -3.85 -3.60 -17.51
C GLY A 111 -3.80 -3.93 -19.00
N ILE A 112 -4.83 -4.59 -19.52
CA ILE A 112 -4.99 -5.08 -20.90
C ILE A 112 -3.91 -6.08 -21.34
N ARG A 113 -2.64 -5.66 -21.41
CA ARG A 113 -1.43 -6.51 -21.57
C ARG A 113 -0.18 -5.71 -21.23
N VAL A 114 0.91 -6.40 -20.89
CA VAL A 114 2.25 -5.81 -20.77
C VAL A 114 2.60 -5.00 -22.03
N GLY A 115 3.12 -3.79 -21.85
CA GLY A 115 3.45 -2.86 -22.93
C GLY A 115 2.24 -2.21 -23.60
N HIS A 116 1.01 -2.40 -23.11
CA HIS A 116 -0.11 -1.55 -23.51
C HIS A 116 0.12 -0.11 -23.03
N VAL A 117 -0.32 0.87 -23.83
CA VAL A 117 -0.24 2.30 -23.50
C VAL A 117 -1.60 2.94 -23.68
N GLN A 118 -2.16 3.46 -22.59
CA GLN A 118 -3.42 4.22 -22.57
C GLN A 118 -3.14 5.71 -22.30
N ARG A 119 -3.96 6.61 -22.87
CA ARG A 119 -3.75 8.07 -22.79
C ARG A 119 -4.81 8.72 -21.90
N VAL A 120 -4.37 9.52 -20.93
CA VAL A 120 -5.23 10.19 -19.93
C VAL A 120 -4.90 11.67 -19.82
N SER A 121 -5.75 12.49 -19.21
CA SER A 121 -5.43 13.89 -18.87
C SER A 121 -5.36 14.05 -17.36
N LEU A 122 -4.15 14.07 -16.80
CA LEU A 122 -3.92 14.22 -15.36
C LEU A 122 -3.83 15.69 -14.91
N VAL A 123 -3.62 16.59 -15.86
CA VAL A 123 -3.65 18.06 -15.71
C VAL A 123 -4.36 18.67 -16.94
N PRO A 124 -4.78 19.94 -16.90
CA PRO A 124 -5.24 20.66 -18.09
C PRO A 124 -4.19 20.62 -19.21
N ASP A 125 -4.66 20.59 -20.46
CA ASP A 125 -3.87 20.76 -21.69
C ASP A 125 -2.72 19.74 -21.98
N ARG A 126 -2.35 18.87 -21.02
CA ARG A 126 -1.31 17.84 -21.19
C ARG A 126 -1.84 16.42 -21.02
N LYS A 127 -1.94 15.69 -22.13
CA LYS A 127 -2.16 14.24 -22.13
C LYS A 127 -0.91 13.51 -21.64
N HIS A 128 -1.11 12.58 -20.72
CA HIS A 128 -0.10 11.69 -20.17
C HIS A 128 -0.33 10.27 -20.71
N GLU A 129 0.72 9.46 -20.71
CA GLU A 129 0.68 8.08 -21.18
C GLU A 129 0.93 7.15 -19.98
N ILE A 130 0.02 6.20 -19.77
CA ILE A 130 0.13 5.16 -18.75
C ILE A 130 0.52 3.87 -19.48
N ARG A 131 1.67 3.30 -19.14
CA ARG A 131 2.22 2.08 -19.72
C ARG A 131 2.11 0.92 -18.74
N THR A 132 1.41 -0.16 -19.11
CA THR A 132 1.33 -1.37 -18.28
C THR A 132 2.69 -2.07 -18.27
N LEU A 133 3.27 -2.29 -17.09
CA LEU A 133 4.56 -2.99 -16.92
C LEU A 133 4.37 -4.48 -16.59
N SER A 134 3.41 -4.82 -15.74
CA SER A 134 3.03 -6.20 -15.43
C SER A 134 1.52 -6.32 -15.19
N LEU A 135 1.00 -7.55 -15.24
CA LEU A 135 -0.40 -7.86 -14.88
C LEU A 135 -0.51 -8.43 -13.47
N LYS A 136 0.56 -9.04 -12.95
CA LYS A 136 0.74 -9.48 -11.56
C LYS A 136 2.10 -9.00 -11.03
N PRO A 137 2.18 -7.97 -10.17
CA PRO A 137 1.07 -7.16 -9.72
C PRO A 137 0.54 -6.33 -10.89
N LEU A 138 -0.66 -5.80 -10.74
CA LEU A 138 -1.23 -4.88 -11.72
C LEU A 138 -0.55 -3.51 -11.61
N LEU A 139 0.55 -3.35 -12.35
CA LEU A 139 1.52 -2.25 -12.24
C LEU A 139 1.63 -1.48 -13.56
N PHE A 140 1.67 -0.16 -13.42
CA PHE A 140 1.79 0.80 -14.51
C PHE A 140 2.91 1.80 -14.24
N GLU A 141 3.46 2.34 -15.32
CA GLU A 141 4.38 3.48 -15.34
C GLU A 141 3.67 4.69 -15.96
N VAL A 142 3.90 5.88 -15.40
CA VAL A 142 3.38 7.15 -15.90
C VAL A 142 4.54 8.15 -16.05
N PRO A 143 5.22 8.18 -17.21
CA PRO A 143 6.35 9.09 -17.45
C PRO A 143 5.95 10.56 -17.38
N GLY A 144 6.72 11.35 -16.64
CA GLY A 144 6.49 12.79 -16.48
C GLY A 144 5.16 13.16 -15.80
N PHE A 145 4.67 12.31 -14.89
CA PHE A 145 3.55 12.59 -13.97
C PHE A 145 3.81 13.86 -13.12
N LEU A 146 5.06 14.05 -12.68
CA LEU A 146 5.57 15.34 -12.21
C LEU A 146 6.42 16.00 -13.31
N THR A 147 6.56 17.31 -13.21
CA THR A 147 7.68 18.04 -13.80
C THR A 147 8.94 17.89 -12.94
N VAL A 148 10.12 18.25 -13.48
CA VAL A 148 11.39 18.14 -12.72
C VAL A 148 11.42 19.18 -11.59
N GLU A 149 10.83 20.34 -11.85
CA GLU A 149 10.64 21.45 -10.93
C GLU A 149 9.76 21.05 -9.74
N GLU A 150 8.66 20.32 -9.99
CA GLU A 150 7.81 19.78 -8.93
C GLU A 150 8.53 18.72 -8.09
N GLY A 151 9.32 17.84 -8.71
CA GLY A 151 10.15 16.85 -7.99
C GLY A 151 11.21 17.51 -7.11
N ALA A 152 11.82 18.60 -7.58
CA ALA A 152 12.75 19.41 -6.81
C ALA A 152 12.06 20.11 -5.62
N VAL A 153 10.84 20.65 -5.80
CA VAL A 153 10.05 21.25 -4.71
C VAL A 153 9.70 20.23 -3.63
N VAL A 154 9.26 19.01 -3.99
CA VAL A 154 8.99 17.94 -3.00
C VAL A 154 10.27 17.60 -2.22
N THR A 155 11.41 17.48 -2.93
CA THR A 155 12.71 17.22 -2.31
C THR A 155 13.09 18.33 -1.32
N GLN A 156 12.93 19.60 -1.71
CA GLN A 156 13.28 20.74 -0.87
C GLN A 156 12.39 20.87 0.37
N LEU A 157 11.08 20.61 0.25
CA LEU A 157 10.15 20.61 1.38
C LEU A 157 10.50 19.49 2.39
N ALA A 158 10.84 18.30 1.90
CA ALA A 158 11.33 17.21 2.76
C ALA A 158 12.65 17.55 3.47
N GLN A 159 13.56 18.28 2.80
CA GLN A 159 14.79 18.76 3.44
C GLN A 159 14.55 19.86 4.48
N LEU A 160 13.52 20.70 4.30
CA LEU A 160 13.14 21.77 5.23
C LEU A 160 12.42 21.24 6.48
N LYS A 161 11.51 20.25 6.33
CA LYS A 161 10.91 19.55 7.48
C LYS A 161 11.93 18.68 8.23
N GLY A 162 12.99 18.26 7.56
CA GLY A 162 14.03 17.39 8.11
C GLY A 162 13.69 15.91 7.91
N LEU A 163 14.73 15.07 7.94
CA LEU A 163 14.65 13.63 7.72
C LEU A 163 15.07 12.86 8.96
N THR A 164 14.28 11.88 9.38
CA THR A 164 14.64 10.92 10.44
C THR A 164 15.46 9.76 9.87
N GLN A 165 16.28 9.13 10.72
CA GLN A 165 16.90 7.85 10.36
C GLN A 165 15.94 6.69 10.63
N SER A 166 15.94 5.73 9.71
CA SER A 166 15.33 4.42 9.90
C SER A 166 15.95 3.69 11.12
N PRO A 167 15.15 3.14 12.05
CA PRO A 167 15.67 2.56 13.29
C PRO A 167 16.55 1.32 13.03
N PRO A 168 17.71 1.18 13.71
CA PRO A 168 18.61 0.06 13.53
C PRO A 168 18.14 -1.21 14.26
N VAL A 169 18.43 -2.38 13.68
CA VAL A 169 18.15 -3.67 14.32
C VAL A 169 19.15 -3.94 15.45
N GLY A 170 18.63 -4.33 16.61
CA GLY A 170 19.43 -4.73 17.79
C GLY A 170 19.19 -3.88 19.05
N ALA A 171 18.42 -2.79 18.97
CA ALA A 171 18.02 -1.97 20.12
C ALA A 171 16.95 -2.66 21.00
N SER A 172 17.23 -3.87 21.47
CA SER A 172 16.41 -4.59 22.46
C SER A 172 16.72 -4.20 23.91
N ASP A 173 17.71 -3.33 24.12
CA ASP A 173 18.14 -2.83 25.43
C ASP A 173 18.30 -1.29 25.39
N GLY A 174 17.39 -0.58 26.05
CA GLY A 174 17.72 0.62 26.83
C GLY A 174 18.17 1.90 26.12
N LEU A 175 17.91 2.08 24.81
CA LEU A 175 18.01 3.41 24.16
C LEU A 175 16.76 3.72 23.33
N ASP A 176 15.65 3.89 24.03
CA ASP A 176 14.54 4.69 23.52
C ASP A 176 15.05 6.12 23.23
N GLN A 177 15.11 6.51 21.96
CA GLN A 177 15.09 7.93 21.63
C GLN A 177 13.67 8.45 21.88
N GLN A 178 13.38 8.72 23.15
CA GLN A 178 12.19 9.43 23.58
C GLN A 178 12.22 10.83 22.95
N LEU A 179 11.54 10.98 21.81
CA LEU A 179 11.35 12.28 21.17
C LEU A 179 10.78 13.26 22.20
N SER A 180 11.30 14.48 22.19
CA SER A 180 10.78 15.54 23.04
C SER A 180 9.32 15.87 22.67
N GLN A 181 8.59 16.53 23.58
CA GLN A 181 7.22 16.97 23.27
C GLN A 181 7.17 17.92 22.05
N GLU A 182 8.27 18.63 21.79
CA GLU A 182 8.46 19.53 20.65
C GLU A 182 8.81 18.78 19.36
N GLU A 183 9.66 17.76 19.42
CA GLU A 183 9.99 16.92 18.27
C GLU A 183 8.76 16.12 17.81
N LEU A 184 8.01 15.55 18.77
CA LEU A 184 6.74 14.88 18.50
C LEU A 184 5.69 15.85 17.93
N PHE A 185 5.58 17.07 18.48
CA PHE A 185 4.71 18.11 17.91
C PHE A 185 5.12 18.46 16.48
N SER A 186 6.41 18.65 16.20
CA SER A 186 6.93 18.98 14.87
C SER A 186 6.78 17.85 13.84
N LEU A 187 6.58 16.60 14.29
CA LEU A 187 6.18 15.49 13.42
C LEU A 187 4.67 15.51 13.15
N LEU A 188 3.86 15.71 14.20
CA LEU A 188 2.39 15.82 14.14
C LEU A 188 1.92 17.02 13.30
N ASP A 189 2.62 18.14 13.38
CA ASP A 189 2.44 19.36 12.58
C ASP A 189 2.88 19.05 11.14
N LEU A 190 1.93 18.66 10.29
CA LEU A 190 2.17 18.22 8.93
C LEU A 190 2.24 19.40 7.95
N ASN A 191 1.59 20.52 8.27
CA ASN A 191 1.53 21.72 7.45
C ASN A 191 2.63 22.77 7.78
N GLN A 192 3.20 22.71 9.00
CA GLN A 192 4.22 23.60 9.60
C GLN A 192 3.76 25.01 10.01
N ASP A 193 2.51 25.18 10.47
CA ASP A 193 1.96 26.45 10.97
C ASP A 193 2.07 26.66 12.50
N GLY A 194 2.40 25.61 13.27
CA GLY A 194 2.56 25.68 14.73
C GLY A 194 1.29 25.37 15.55
N LEU A 195 0.22 24.93 14.89
CA LEU A 195 -0.99 24.35 15.47
C LEU A 195 -1.09 22.87 15.04
N LEU A 196 -1.92 22.09 15.73
CA LEU A 196 -2.35 20.77 15.25
C LEU A 196 -3.84 20.81 14.94
N GLU A 197 -4.17 20.62 13.67
CA GLU A 197 -5.55 20.45 13.21
C GLU A 197 -6.02 19.00 13.37
N ARG A 198 -7.35 18.79 13.33
CA ARG A 198 -7.96 17.47 13.45
C ARG A 198 -7.50 16.54 12.33
N GLU A 199 -7.42 17.10 11.12
CA GLU A 199 -7.03 16.46 9.89
C GLU A 199 -5.60 15.91 9.96
N GLU A 200 -4.70 16.53 10.72
CA GLU A 200 -3.30 16.11 10.87
C GLU A 200 -3.13 14.99 11.88
N ILE A 201 -3.81 15.11 13.04
CA ILE A 201 -3.89 14.06 14.06
C ILE A 201 -4.54 12.80 13.46
N LEU A 202 -5.55 12.96 12.60
CA LEU A 202 -6.14 11.86 11.84
C LEU A 202 -5.21 11.34 10.73
N SER A 203 -4.50 12.22 10.01
CA SER A 203 -3.56 11.82 8.94
C SER A 203 -2.50 10.85 9.43
N LEU A 204 -1.98 11.04 10.66
CA LEU A 204 -0.98 10.16 11.26
C LEU A 204 -1.58 8.94 11.97
N SER A 205 -2.90 8.90 12.19
CA SER A 205 -3.61 7.64 12.51
C SER A 205 -3.65 6.65 11.34
N HIS A 206 -3.27 7.08 10.13
CA HIS A 206 -3.19 6.23 8.97
C HIS A 206 -1.84 5.51 8.80
N SER A 207 -0.73 6.02 9.37
CA SER A 207 0.61 5.49 9.08
C SER A 207 0.88 4.16 9.81
N PHE A 208 1.31 3.16 9.05
CA PHE A 208 1.55 1.80 9.57
C PHE A 208 3.00 1.56 10.04
N ASP A 209 3.90 2.49 9.76
CA ASP A 209 5.29 2.48 10.25
C ASP A 209 5.40 2.52 11.78
N GLY A 210 4.30 2.81 12.49
CA GLY A 210 4.19 2.86 13.94
C GLY A 210 4.65 4.19 14.53
N THR A 211 5.21 5.09 13.70
CA THR A 211 5.76 6.40 14.08
C THR A 211 6.30 6.42 15.50
N TRP A 212 5.55 7.08 16.39
CA TRP A 212 5.91 7.26 17.80
C TRP A 212 4.68 7.21 18.75
N LEU A 213 3.52 6.78 18.27
CA LEU A 213 2.23 6.88 19.00
C LEU A 213 1.37 5.62 18.84
N SER A 214 0.93 5.05 19.96
CA SER A 214 -0.06 3.98 19.96
C SER A 214 -1.46 4.48 19.56
N ALA A 215 -2.34 3.54 19.21
CA ALA A 215 -3.74 3.85 18.93
C ALA A 215 -4.49 4.43 20.13
N HIS A 216 -4.08 4.11 21.37
CA HIS A 216 -4.57 4.75 22.58
C HIS A 216 -4.09 6.21 22.66
N ASN A 217 -2.80 6.48 22.40
CA ASN A 217 -2.22 7.82 22.48
C ASN A 217 -2.88 8.79 21.48
N LEU A 218 -3.11 8.36 20.24
CA LEU A 218 -3.83 9.14 19.24
C LEU A 218 -5.29 9.44 19.65
N ARG A 219 -5.95 8.51 20.36
CA ARG A 219 -7.30 8.72 20.89
C ARG A 219 -7.32 9.76 22.00
N GLU A 220 -6.37 9.74 22.93
CA GLU A 220 -6.26 10.77 23.98
C GLU A 220 -5.96 12.16 23.38
N ILE A 221 -5.10 12.24 22.36
CA ILE A 221 -4.82 13.49 21.64
C ILE A 221 -6.09 14.00 20.92
N HIS A 222 -6.84 13.11 20.24
CA HIS A 222 -8.10 13.48 19.57
C HIS A 222 -9.18 13.93 20.56
N MET A 223 -9.32 13.29 21.72
CA MET A 223 -10.28 13.73 22.76
C MET A 223 -9.83 15.07 23.41
N GLY A 224 -8.52 15.29 23.55
CA GLY A 224 -7.96 16.57 23.98
C GLY A 224 -8.18 17.71 22.97
N LEU A 225 -8.26 17.39 21.67
CA LEU A 225 -8.65 18.32 20.62
C LEU A 225 -10.16 18.61 20.64
N GLU A 226 -11.02 17.58 20.71
CA GLU A 226 -12.49 17.75 20.76
C GLU A 226 -12.98 18.49 22.01
N THR A 227 -12.20 18.48 23.09
CA THR A 227 -12.47 19.25 24.31
C THR A 227 -11.88 20.67 24.31
N ASN A 228 -11.08 21.04 23.29
CA ASN A 228 -10.57 22.40 23.14
C ASN A 228 -11.59 23.27 22.37
N PRO A 229 -12.12 24.36 22.96
CA PRO A 229 -13.07 25.26 22.28
C PRO A 229 -12.49 25.98 21.05
N ALA A 230 -11.17 25.94 20.82
CA ALA A 230 -10.54 26.48 19.62
C ALA A 230 -10.52 25.49 18.42
N GLY A 231 -10.82 24.20 18.63
CA GLY A 231 -10.77 23.17 17.57
C GLY A 231 -9.37 22.78 17.07
N VAL A 232 -8.31 23.43 17.57
CA VAL A 232 -6.89 23.22 17.22
C VAL A 232 -6.04 23.15 18.49
N LEU A 233 -4.91 22.41 18.49
CA LEU A 233 -3.99 22.35 19.64
C LEU A 233 -2.70 23.13 19.39
N SER A 234 -2.41 24.13 20.22
CA SER A 234 -1.09 24.77 20.24
C SER A 234 -0.04 23.85 20.89
N LEU A 235 1.26 24.10 20.63
CA LEU A 235 2.35 23.41 21.35
C LEU A 235 2.23 23.51 22.88
N GLN A 236 1.64 24.58 23.43
CA GLN A 236 1.46 24.69 24.89
C GLN A 236 0.35 23.76 25.40
N ASP A 237 -0.71 23.58 24.63
CA ASP A 237 -1.84 22.69 24.99
C ASP A 237 -1.48 21.23 24.73
N PHE A 238 -0.75 20.96 23.64
CA PHE A 238 -0.17 19.65 23.38
C PHE A 238 0.80 19.22 24.49
N ARG A 239 1.68 20.09 25.00
CA ARG A 239 2.55 19.79 26.16
C ARG A 239 1.75 19.44 27.42
N ARG A 240 0.59 20.05 27.65
CA ARG A 240 -0.30 19.73 28.78
C ARG A 240 -0.92 18.34 28.59
N LEU A 241 -1.54 18.09 27.45
CA LEU A 241 -2.18 16.81 27.13
C LEU A 241 -1.17 15.64 27.09
N SER A 242 -0.06 15.80 26.38
CA SER A 242 0.93 14.73 26.19
C SER A 242 1.66 14.32 27.48
N SER A 243 1.54 15.10 28.56
CA SER A 243 2.13 14.76 29.87
C SER A 243 1.59 13.47 30.50
N SER A 244 0.35 13.07 30.18
CA SER A 244 -0.20 11.75 30.52
C SER A 244 0.07 10.72 29.40
N VAL A 245 -0.14 11.12 28.14
CA VAL A 245 0.00 10.25 26.95
C VAL A 245 1.40 9.62 26.84
N LEU A 246 2.46 10.39 27.12
CA LEU A 246 3.83 9.89 27.04
C LEU A 246 4.21 8.89 28.14
N GLN A 247 3.44 8.82 29.24
CA GLN A 247 3.69 7.83 30.31
C GLN A 247 3.26 6.42 29.90
N ASN A 248 2.33 6.28 28.96
CA ASN A 248 1.79 5.00 28.49
C ASN A 248 2.50 4.44 27.24
N VAL A 249 3.53 5.12 26.71
CA VAL A 249 4.28 4.66 25.51
C VAL A 249 4.97 3.31 25.73
N ALA A 250 5.35 2.98 26.96
CA ALA A 250 6.06 1.75 27.29
C ALA A 250 5.10 0.58 27.66
N SER A 251 4.46 -0.08 26.68
CA SER A 251 4.03 -1.51 26.82
C SER A 251 3.46 -2.25 25.59
N GLU A 252 3.37 -1.68 24.38
CA GLU A 252 2.82 -2.42 23.20
C GLU A 252 3.89 -3.07 22.30
N GLN A 253 4.63 -4.04 22.85
CA GLN A 253 5.60 -4.85 22.09
C GLN A 253 4.92 -5.99 21.30
N ASN A 254 4.69 -5.80 20.00
CA ASN A 254 4.56 -6.94 19.07
C ASN A 254 5.96 -7.48 18.76
N SER A 255 6.41 -8.48 19.52
CA SER A 255 7.72 -9.12 19.35
C SER A 255 7.72 -10.08 18.15
N GLU A 256 8.09 -9.57 16.97
CA GLU A 256 8.61 -10.39 15.87
C GLU A 256 10.10 -10.08 15.64
N THR A 257 10.95 -11.06 15.92
CA THR A 257 12.41 -10.88 16.01
C THR A 257 13.11 -10.87 14.64
N TRP A 258 12.80 -9.88 13.80
CA TRP A 258 13.37 -9.71 12.46
C TRP A 258 14.82 -9.20 12.52
N SER A 259 15.77 -10.14 12.57
CA SER A 259 17.17 -9.94 12.99
C SER A 259 18.14 -9.36 11.93
N GLN A 260 17.65 -8.68 10.89
CA GLN A 260 18.49 -7.98 9.90
C GLN A 260 17.86 -6.63 9.50
N GLN A 261 18.69 -5.60 9.32
CA GLN A 261 18.24 -4.25 8.96
C GLN A 261 17.60 -4.23 7.57
N ARG A 262 16.25 -4.29 7.54
CA ARG A 262 15.44 -4.41 6.32
C ARG A 262 15.54 -3.22 5.36
N TYR A 263 15.96 -2.05 5.83
CA TYR A 263 16.02 -0.83 5.02
C TYR A 263 17.12 0.11 5.54
N LYS A 264 17.76 0.83 4.61
CA LYS A 264 18.83 1.80 4.90
C LYS A 264 18.58 3.08 4.13
N SER A 265 17.84 3.97 4.77
CA SER A 265 17.32 5.23 4.21
C SER A 265 17.16 6.29 5.30
N THR A 266 16.81 7.49 4.88
CA THR A 266 16.30 8.58 5.73
C THR A 266 15.00 9.10 5.12
N HIS A 267 13.96 9.34 5.92
CA HIS A 267 12.60 9.62 5.44
C HIS A 267 11.92 10.76 6.21
N THR A 268 10.79 11.26 5.70
CA THR A 268 9.90 12.22 6.37
C THR A 268 8.51 12.22 5.73
N HIS A 269 7.51 12.81 6.39
CA HIS A 269 6.12 12.83 5.92
C HIS A 269 5.63 14.26 5.63
N LEU A 270 5.06 14.48 4.44
CA LEU A 270 4.52 15.75 3.97
C LEU A 270 2.99 15.72 3.82
N HIS A 271 2.29 16.74 4.31
CA HIS A 271 0.85 16.88 4.08
C HIS A 271 0.52 17.08 2.60
N LEU A 272 -0.58 16.49 2.12
CA LEU A 272 -1.04 16.66 0.74
C LEU A 272 -2.31 17.52 0.58
N GLY A 273 -3.04 17.78 1.68
CA GLY A 273 -4.35 18.44 1.68
C GLY A 273 -4.32 19.96 1.77
N HIS A 274 -5.24 20.53 2.55
CA HIS A 274 -5.32 21.97 2.80
C HIS A 274 -4.14 22.42 3.68
N GLY A 275 -3.85 23.73 3.71
CA GLY A 275 -2.62 24.29 4.29
C GLY A 275 -1.34 24.00 3.46
N ALA A 276 -1.18 22.77 2.98
CA ALA A 276 0.02 22.29 2.28
C ALA A 276 0.38 23.08 1.01
N HIS A 277 1.67 23.11 0.67
CA HIS A 277 2.19 23.78 -0.52
C HIS A 277 1.49 23.34 -1.82
N ARG A 278 1.23 24.28 -2.73
CA ARG A 278 0.39 24.08 -3.93
C ARG A 278 0.81 22.91 -4.83
N THR A 279 2.11 22.58 -4.88
CA THR A 279 2.62 21.38 -5.58
C THR A 279 2.06 20.09 -4.99
N LEU A 280 1.96 20.00 -3.67
CA LEU A 280 1.48 18.81 -2.96
C LEU A 280 -0.03 18.60 -3.18
N GLN A 281 -0.81 19.69 -3.10
CA GLN A 281 -2.23 19.71 -3.51
C GLN A 281 -2.40 19.23 -4.98
N ASN A 282 -1.55 19.72 -5.89
CA ASN A 282 -1.55 19.29 -7.29
C ASN A 282 -1.14 17.82 -7.49
N ILE A 283 -0.33 17.24 -6.59
CA ILE A 283 -0.02 15.81 -6.57
C ILE A 283 -1.27 15.03 -6.12
N ARG A 284 -1.86 15.36 -4.96
CA ARG A 284 -3.13 14.75 -4.45
C ARG A 284 -4.22 14.71 -5.53
N ALA A 285 -4.44 15.86 -6.18
CA ALA A 285 -5.45 16.00 -7.23
C ALA A 285 -5.11 15.20 -8.51
N ARG A 286 -3.82 14.98 -8.83
CA ARG A 286 -3.40 14.05 -9.89
C ARG A 286 -3.62 12.59 -9.47
N VAL A 287 -3.38 12.22 -8.21
CA VAL A 287 -3.61 10.85 -7.68
C VAL A 287 -5.08 10.47 -7.85
N ALA A 288 -6.01 11.33 -7.42
CA ALA A 288 -7.46 11.10 -7.58
C ALA A 288 -7.88 10.97 -9.06
N ARG A 289 -7.34 11.81 -9.96
CA ARG A 289 -7.61 11.72 -11.41
C ARG A 289 -7.00 10.48 -12.08
N LEU A 290 -5.87 9.97 -11.57
CA LEU A 290 -5.21 8.76 -12.07
C LEU A 290 -5.98 7.50 -11.63
N SER A 291 -6.27 7.38 -10.34
CA SER A 291 -6.99 6.23 -9.77
C SER A 291 -8.48 6.21 -10.12
N ARG A 292 -9.05 7.38 -10.45
CA ARG A 292 -10.49 7.63 -10.62
C ARG A 292 -11.31 7.33 -9.35
N LEU A 293 -10.70 7.48 -8.18
CA LEU A 293 -11.42 7.50 -6.91
C LEU A 293 -11.90 8.93 -6.59
N PRO A 294 -13.02 9.10 -5.84
CA PRO A 294 -13.40 10.38 -5.27
C PRO A 294 -12.26 10.98 -4.44
N SER A 295 -12.10 12.31 -4.48
CA SER A 295 -11.12 13.01 -3.64
C SER A 295 -11.30 12.62 -2.17
N SER A 296 -12.54 12.58 -1.66
CA SER A 296 -12.88 12.20 -0.27
C SER A 296 -12.53 10.76 0.17
N LEU A 297 -11.87 9.96 -0.68
CA LEU A 297 -11.16 8.73 -0.26
C LEU A 297 -9.63 8.91 -0.30
N VAL A 298 -9.10 9.58 -1.34
CA VAL A 298 -7.68 9.94 -1.45
C VAL A 298 -7.28 10.98 -0.39
N ASP A 299 -8.24 11.77 0.09
CA ASP A 299 -8.04 12.87 1.04
C ASP A 299 -7.89 12.37 2.49
N ILE A 300 -8.41 11.17 2.81
CA ILE A 300 -8.35 10.51 4.12
C ILE A 300 -7.40 9.31 4.14
N SER A 301 -6.27 9.48 3.45
CA SER A 301 -5.20 8.51 3.29
C SER A 301 -3.89 9.06 3.86
N GLU A 302 -2.89 8.19 4.02
CA GLU A 302 -1.58 8.52 4.60
C GLU A 302 -0.93 9.78 3.97
N PRO A 303 -0.22 10.60 4.76
CA PRO A 303 0.63 11.66 4.23
C PRO A 303 1.71 11.08 3.32
N MET A 304 2.23 11.90 2.42
CA MET A 304 3.25 11.45 1.46
C MET A 304 4.59 11.22 2.17
N GLU A 305 5.03 9.98 2.26
CA GLU A 305 6.40 9.66 2.67
C GLU A 305 7.38 10.14 1.57
N VAL A 306 8.46 10.81 1.96
CA VAL A 306 9.57 11.16 1.07
C VAL A 306 10.84 10.49 1.57
N VAL A 307 11.39 9.59 0.77
CA VAL A 307 12.53 8.73 1.15
C VAL A 307 13.78 9.08 0.34
N ARG A 308 14.89 9.22 1.07
CA ARG A 308 16.22 9.47 0.56
C ARG A 308 17.13 8.27 0.84
N TYR A 309 17.69 7.69 -0.21
CA TYR A 309 18.73 6.67 -0.13
C TYR A 309 20.08 7.25 -0.57
N GLU A 310 21.06 7.25 0.33
CA GLU A 310 22.45 7.56 -0.01
C GLU A 310 23.14 6.39 -0.74
N HIS A 311 24.42 6.57 -1.11
CA HIS A 311 25.25 5.50 -1.63
C HIS A 311 25.27 4.28 -0.66
N GLY A 312 24.97 3.10 -1.21
CA GLY A 312 24.83 1.88 -0.42
C GLY A 312 23.55 1.83 0.43
N GLY A 313 22.58 2.72 0.22
CA GLY A 313 21.22 2.64 0.77
C GLY A 313 20.31 1.75 -0.10
N TYR A 314 19.31 1.13 0.52
CA TYR A 314 18.44 0.12 -0.08
C TYR A 314 17.13 -0.07 0.72
N SER A 315 16.16 -0.78 0.17
CA SER A 315 15.04 -1.37 0.92
C SER A 315 14.79 -2.82 0.45
N HIS A 316 14.83 -3.79 1.37
CA HIS A 316 14.57 -5.21 1.07
C HIS A 316 13.13 -5.43 0.57
N ALA A 317 12.89 -6.57 -0.08
CA ALA A 317 11.57 -6.90 -0.61
C ALA A 317 10.49 -7.00 0.49
N HIS A 318 9.38 -6.29 0.31
CA HIS A 318 8.24 -6.21 1.22
C HIS A 318 6.92 -5.94 0.48
N HIS A 319 5.81 -6.01 1.21
CA HIS A 319 4.50 -5.54 0.78
C HIS A 319 4.14 -4.26 1.53
N ASP A 320 3.42 -3.35 0.88
CA ASP A 320 2.94 -2.14 1.55
C ASP A 320 1.76 -2.40 2.49
N SER A 321 0.96 -3.43 2.23
CA SER A 321 -0.19 -3.85 3.05
C SER A 321 0.05 -5.23 3.67
N ASN A 322 -0.62 -5.52 4.78
CA ASN A 322 -0.57 -6.84 5.40
C ASN A 322 -1.72 -7.74 4.91
N PRO A 323 -1.61 -9.08 5.02
CA PRO A 323 -2.74 -9.97 4.79
C PRO A 323 -3.87 -9.71 5.79
N THR A 324 -5.08 -9.49 5.27
CA THR A 324 -6.27 -9.12 6.04
C THR A 324 -6.85 -10.32 6.79
N HIS A 325 -6.74 -10.33 8.12
CA HIS A 325 -7.26 -11.40 8.98
C HIS A 325 -8.54 -10.95 9.72
N PRO A 326 -9.48 -11.87 10.05
CA PRO A 326 -10.70 -11.51 10.81
C PRO A 326 -10.45 -10.89 12.18
N GLU A 327 -9.29 -11.14 12.79
CA GLU A 327 -8.88 -10.59 14.10
C GLU A 327 -8.10 -9.26 13.99
N SER A 328 -7.89 -8.76 12.77
CA SER A 328 -7.13 -7.53 12.49
C SER A 328 -8.03 -6.36 12.06
N SER A 329 -7.66 -5.14 12.41
CA SER A 329 -8.28 -3.92 11.89
C SER A 329 -7.28 -3.03 11.16
N CYS A 330 -7.74 -2.33 10.12
CA CYS A 330 -6.90 -1.38 9.42
C CYS A 330 -6.60 -0.18 10.32
N THR A 331 -5.32 0.18 10.51
CA THR A 331 -4.90 1.27 11.40
C THR A 331 -5.67 2.56 11.09
N HIS A 332 -5.78 2.89 9.80
CA HIS A 332 -6.44 4.10 9.29
C HIS A 332 -7.93 4.21 9.61
N THR A 333 -8.62 3.12 9.97
CA THR A 333 -10.04 3.12 10.35
C THR A 333 -10.30 2.73 11.80
N HIS A 334 -9.26 2.53 12.62
CA HIS A 334 -9.43 1.97 13.96
C HIS A 334 -10.39 2.80 14.84
N LEU A 335 -10.43 4.13 14.65
CA LEU A 335 -11.40 5.03 15.31
C LEU A 335 -12.89 4.74 14.97
N ALA A 336 -13.16 3.97 13.91
CA ALA A 336 -14.49 3.49 13.48
C ALA A 336 -14.73 1.99 13.76
N ALA A 337 -13.81 1.31 14.46
CA ALA A 337 -13.95 -0.06 14.89
C ALA A 337 -14.72 -0.14 16.24
N ASN A 338 -15.72 -1.01 16.30
CA ASN A 338 -16.50 -1.25 17.52
C ASN A 338 -15.82 -2.27 18.47
N THR A 339 -14.60 -2.70 18.15
CA THR A 339 -13.93 -3.89 18.69
C THR A 339 -12.48 -3.59 19.01
N SER A 340 -12.06 -3.90 20.24
CA SER A 340 -10.67 -3.82 20.69
C SER A 340 -9.79 -4.93 20.08
N THR A 341 -9.63 -4.94 18.76
CA THR A 341 -8.74 -5.87 18.05
C THR A 341 -7.29 -5.56 18.42
N PRO A 342 -6.52 -6.50 18.99
CA PRO A 342 -5.15 -6.24 19.46
C PRO A 342 -4.11 -6.20 18.32
N ARG A 343 -4.54 -6.24 17.05
CA ARG A 343 -3.69 -6.25 15.87
C ARG A 343 -4.20 -5.25 14.84
N HIS A 344 -3.36 -4.24 14.58
CA HIS A 344 -3.58 -3.24 13.55
C HIS A 344 -2.72 -3.55 12.32
N VAL A 345 -3.20 -3.21 11.12
CA VAL A 345 -2.56 -3.52 9.83
C VAL A 345 -2.65 -2.37 8.82
N ALA A 346 -1.67 -2.30 7.91
CA ALA A 346 -1.75 -1.48 6.70
C ALA A 346 -2.77 -2.06 5.71
N CYS A 347 -3.70 -1.21 5.27
CA CYS A 347 -4.71 -1.51 4.25
C CYS A 347 -4.65 -0.47 3.12
N ARG A 348 -3.58 -0.52 2.32
CA ARG A 348 -3.24 0.44 1.27
C ARG A 348 -3.65 -0.14 -0.10
N TYR A 349 -4.80 0.27 -0.61
CA TYR A 349 -5.41 -0.28 -1.84
C TYR A 349 -4.48 -0.22 -3.06
N PHE A 350 -3.76 0.89 -3.20
CA PHE A 350 -2.68 1.05 -4.17
C PHE A 350 -1.54 1.90 -3.60
N THR A 351 -0.41 1.84 -4.29
CA THR A 351 0.75 2.70 -4.08
C THR A 351 1.06 3.47 -5.35
N LEU A 352 1.38 4.75 -5.19
CA LEU A 352 1.94 5.61 -6.22
C LEU A 352 3.34 6.06 -5.79
N LEU A 353 4.38 5.43 -6.33
CA LEU A 353 5.77 5.78 -6.10
C LEU A 353 6.24 6.82 -7.13
N LEU A 354 6.77 7.95 -6.67
CA LEU A 354 7.21 9.07 -7.49
C LEU A 354 8.75 9.12 -7.50
N TYR A 355 9.38 8.98 -8.66
CA TYR A 355 10.83 9.22 -8.79
C TYR A 355 11.09 10.73 -8.83
N LEU A 356 11.59 11.29 -7.73
CA LEU A 356 11.87 12.73 -7.66
C LEU A 356 13.12 13.09 -8.49
N ASN A 357 14.14 12.22 -8.48
CA ASN A 357 15.34 12.35 -9.32
C ASN A 357 15.65 11.10 -10.18
N SER A 358 16.58 11.28 -11.12
CA SER A 358 17.20 10.18 -11.87
C SER A 358 18.48 9.72 -11.16
N VAL A 359 18.82 8.43 -11.26
CA VAL A 359 19.96 7.83 -10.53
C VAL A 359 21.08 7.34 -11.46
N ASP A 360 22.34 7.57 -11.07
CA ASP A 360 23.54 7.32 -11.88
C ASP A 360 23.96 5.84 -11.93
N GLY A 361 23.50 5.03 -10.98
CA GLY A 361 23.69 3.58 -10.97
C GLY A 361 23.05 2.92 -9.75
N GLY A 362 22.42 1.76 -9.96
CA GLY A 362 21.60 1.13 -8.92
C GLY A 362 20.32 1.91 -8.65
N GLY A 363 19.68 1.63 -7.51
CA GLY A 363 18.46 2.32 -7.09
C GLY A 363 17.19 1.91 -7.85
N GLU A 364 17.23 0.89 -8.71
CA GLU A 364 16.05 0.33 -9.38
C GLU A 364 15.00 -0.15 -8.37
N THR A 365 13.71 0.11 -8.63
CA THR A 365 12.63 -0.54 -7.88
C THR A 365 12.36 -1.89 -8.53
N SER A 366 12.60 -2.96 -7.77
CA SER A 366 12.51 -4.35 -8.23
C SER A 366 11.22 -4.99 -7.72
N PHE A 367 10.48 -5.62 -8.62
CA PHE A 367 9.31 -6.46 -8.32
C PHE A 367 9.72 -7.92 -8.57
N PRO A 368 10.17 -8.68 -7.55
CA PRO A 368 10.98 -9.86 -7.81
C PRO A 368 10.22 -11.00 -8.50
N VAL A 369 8.92 -11.10 -8.23
CA VAL A 369 8.02 -12.14 -8.74
C VAL A 369 7.11 -11.66 -9.89
N ALA A 370 7.34 -10.46 -10.45
CA ALA A 370 6.47 -9.87 -11.47
C ALA A 370 6.19 -10.81 -12.66
N ASP A 371 4.91 -10.98 -12.98
CA ASP A 371 4.33 -11.89 -13.97
C ASP A 371 4.81 -13.36 -13.90
N ASN A 372 5.34 -13.82 -12.75
CA ASN A 372 5.65 -15.23 -12.55
C ASN A 372 4.41 -16.12 -12.74
N ARG A 373 4.62 -17.34 -13.24
CA ARG A 373 3.54 -18.34 -13.42
C ARG A 373 2.88 -18.71 -12.09
N THR A 374 3.69 -18.91 -11.06
CA THR A 374 3.37 -19.37 -9.71
C THR A 374 4.01 -18.45 -8.69
N TYR A 375 3.40 -18.34 -7.51
CA TYR A 375 4.07 -17.84 -6.31
C TYR A 375 4.55 -19.06 -5.53
N GLU A 376 5.83 -19.11 -5.18
CA GLU A 376 6.50 -20.25 -4.55
C GLU A 376 7.29 -19.73 -3.36
N GLU A 377 6.75 -19.93 -2.16
CA GLU A 377 7.21 -19.28 -0.92
C GLU A 377 8.62 -19.76 -0.52
N GLU A 378 9.01 -20.98 -0.86
CA GLU A 378 10.36 -21.48 -0.62
C GLU A 378 11.43 -20.73 -1.44
N ALA A 379 11.06 -20.09 -2.55
CA ALA A 379 11.96 -19.20 -3.29
C ALA A 379 12.08 -17.81 -2.64
N LEU A 380 11.10 -17.40 -1.83
CA LEU A 380 11.02 -16.07 -1.24
C LEU A 380 12.15 -15.79 -0.24
N GLY A 381 12.58 -16.80 0.51
CA GLY A 381 13.65 -16.68 1.49
C GLY A 381 14.96 -16.17 0.89
N ASP A 382 15.36 -16.72 -0.27
CA ASP A 382 16.55 -16.26 -1.00
C ASP A 382 16.29 -14.95 -1.76
N LEU A 383 15.06 -14.73 -2.27
CA LEU A 383 14.67 -13.46 -2.87
C LEU A 383 14.68 -12.30 -1.86
N SER A 384 14.46 -12.52 -0.57
CA SER A 384 14.53 -11.45 0.44
C SER A 384 15.87 -10.70 0.40
N GLN A 385 16.98 -11.41 0.19
CA GLN A 385 18.32 -10.83 0.03
C GLN A 385 18.72 -10.61 -1.44
N GLN A 386 18.22 -11.42 -2.38
CA GLN A 386 18.58 -11.37 -3.81
C GLN A 386 17.57 -10.63 -4.72
N TYR A 387 16.53 -9.99 -4.17
CA TYR A 387 15.46 -9.26 -4.87
C TYR A 387 15.94 -8.35 -6.00
N CYS A 388 17.05 -7.64 -5.76
CA CYS A 388 17.63 -6.73 -6.75
C CYS A 388 18.38 -7.48 -7.88
N SER A 389 19.06 -8.60 -7.61
CA SER A 389 19.82 -9.34 -8.62
C SER A 389 18.91 -10.26 -9.45
N LYS A 390 18.05 -11.03 -8.78
CA LYS A 390 17.17 -12.04 -9.39
C LYS A 390 15.81 -11.54 -9.86
N GLY A 391 15.37 -10.34 -9.45
CA GLY A 391 14.00 -9.90 -9.68
C GLY A 391 13.58 -9.81 -11.15
N ASN A 392 12.38 -10.31 -11.47
CA ASN A 392 11.83 -10.39 -12.82
C ASN A 392 11.70 -9.03 -13.52
N LEU A 393 11.16 -8.03 -12.82
CA LEU A 393 10.94 -6.67 -13.33
C LEU A 393 11.71 -5.68 -12.46
N LYS A 394 12.44 -4.77 -13.12
CA LYS A 394 13.22 -3.71 -12.45
C LYS A 394 13.00 -2.40 -13.20
N VAL A 395 12.55 -1.37 -12.49
CA VAL A 395 12.34 -0.04 -13.07
C VAL A 395 13.47 0.88 -12.63
N LYS A 396 14.13 1.53 -13.59
CA LYS A 396 15.18 2.50 -13.28
C LYS A 396 14.55 3.85 -12.88
N PRO A 397 15.03 4.53 -11.81
CA PRO A 397 14.59 5.87 -11.47
C PRO A 397 14.85 6.88 -12.59
N ALA A 398 13.78 7.57 -12.98
CA ALA A 398 13.80 8.64 -13.97
C ALA A 398 12.91 9.80 -13.46
N SER A 399 13.52 10.96 -13.19
CA SER A 399 12.87 12.12 -12.56
C SER A 399 11.52 12.45 -13.22
N GLY A 400 10.50 12.64 -12.37
CA GLY A 400 9.13 12.95 -12.76
C GLY A 400 8.28 11.75 -13.21
N THR A 401 8.85 10.56 -13.33
CA THR A 401 8.10 9.32 -13.62
C THR A 401 7.45 8.79 -12.34
N ALA A 402 6.19 8.39 -12.44
CA ALA A 402 5.49 7.67 -11.38
C ALA A 402 5.34 6.18 -11.72
N LEU A 403 5.34 5.32 -10.71
CA LEU A 403 4.86 3.94 -10.75
C LEU A 403 3.58 3.82 -9.94
N PHE A 404 2.60 3.11 -10.47
CA PHE A 404 1.28 2.95 -9.86
C PHE A 404 0.89 1.47 -9.88
N TRP A 405 0.70 0.86 -8.71
CA TRP A 405 0.25 -0.53 -8.61
C TRP A 405 -0.75 -0.74 -7.48
N TYR A 406 -1.63 -1.72 -7.65
CA TYR A 406 -2.54 -2.15 -6.60
C TYR A 406 -1.84 -3.18 -5.70
N ASN A 407 -1.91 -3.01 -4.38
CA ASN A 407 -1.38 -4.00 -3.42
C ASN A 407 -2.36 -5.14 -3.15
N HIS A 408 -3.64 -4.94 -3.49
CA HIS A 408 -4.72 -5.91 -3.30
C HIS A 408 -5.34 -6.33 -4.63
N LEU A 409 -5.88 -7.55 -4.65
CA LEU A 409 -6.79 -8.04 -5.67
C LEU A 409 -8.16 -7.33 -5.56
N SER A 410 -9.11 -7.69 -6.42
CA SER A 410 -10.51 -7.31 -6.25
C SER A 410 -11.31 -8.50 -5.75
N ASP A 411 -12.28 -8.23 -4.88
CA ASP A 411 -13.29 -9.16 -4.37
C ASP A 411 -14.27 -9.69 -5.46
N GLY A 412 -14.26 -9.11 -6.67
CA GLY A 412 -15.20 -9.40 -7.74
C GLY A 412 -16.56 -8.70 -7.65
N GLN A 413 -16.86 -7.97 -6.56
CA GLN A 413 -18.07 -7.13 -6.41
C GLN A 413 -17.80 -5.64 -6.64
N GLY A 414 -16.52 -5.23 -6.60
CA GLY A 414 -16.05 -3.86 -6.81
C GLY A 414 -15.42 -3.22 -5.58
N TRP A 415 -14.91 -4.02 -4.64
CA TRP A 415 -14.18 -3.58 -3.46
C TRP A 415 -12.74 -4.15 -3.42
N MET A 416 -12.03 -3.85 -2.33
CA MET A 416 -10.73 -4.43 -2.00
C MET A 416 -10.90 -5.91 -1.67
N GLY A 417 -10.09 -6.78 -2.31
CA GLY A 417 -9.97 -8.19 -1.95
C GLY A 417 -8.70 -8.49 -1.15
N GLU A 418 -8.26 -9.75 -1.22
CA GLU A 418 -7.03 -10.24 -0.58
C GLU A 418 -5.77 -9.50 -1.09
N LEU A 419 -4.68 -9.60 -0.33
CA LEU A 419 -3.36 -9.07 -0.71
C LEU A 419 -2.89 -9.73 -2.03
N ASP A 420 -2.41 -8.93 -2.97
CA ASP A 420 -1.76 -9.44 -4.18
C ASP A 420 -0.32 -9.83 -3.83
N GLU A 421 -0.04 -11.12 -3.67
CA GLU A 421 1.30 -11.66 -3.38
C GLU A 421 2.36 -11.23 -4.42
N PHE A 422 1.95 -10.84 -5.63
CA PHE A 422 2.87 -10.35 -6.65
C PHE A 422 3.28 -8.89 -6.42
N SER A 423 2.60 -8.15 -5.53
CA SER A 423 2.96 -6.76 -5.12
C SER A 423 4.26 -6.66 -4.31
N LEU A 424 4.91 -7.79 -4.01
CA LEU A 424 6.21 -7.84 -3.36
C LEU A 424 7.22 -7.02 -4.18
N HIS A 425 7.79 -5.99 -3.55
CA HIS A 425 8.73 -5.08 -4.20
C HIS A 425 9.79 -4.55 -3.23
N GLY A 426 10.90 -4.02 -3.75
CA GLY A 426 11.97 -3.44 -2.94
C GLY A 426 12.94 -2.62 -3.78
N ASP A 427 13.70 -1.75 -3.13
CA ASP A 427 14.57 -0.79 -3.78
C ASP A 427 16.04 -1.25 -3.76
N CYS A 428 16.57 -1.52 -4.95
CA CYS A 428 17.96 -1.90 -5.20
C CYS A 428 18.96 -0.94 -4.55
N VAL A 429 20.10 -1.49 -4.14
CA VAL A 429 21.24 -0.74 -3.61
C VAL A 429 21.63 0.40 -4.56
N VAL A 430 21.67 1.63 -4.07
CA VAL A 430 22.17 2.79 -4.83
C VAL A 430 23.70 2.67 -4.95
N THR A 431 24.20 2.41 -6.16
CA THR A 431 25.65 2.22 -6.39
C THR A 431 26.36 3.51 -6.80
N ARG A 432 25.66 4.49 -7.39
CA ARG A 432 26.17 5.85 -7.65
C ARG A 432 25.07 6.90 -7.54
N GLY A 433 25.44 8.08 -7.06
CA GLY A 433 24.51 9.18 -6.80
C GLY A 433 23.73 9.01 -5.50
N ILE A 434 22.57 9.67 -5.44
CA ILE A 434 21.58 9.61 -4.35
C ILE A 434 20.23 9.33 -5.01
N LYS A 435 19.37 8.52 -4.40
CA LYS A 435 17.98 8.32 -4.86
C LYS A 435 17.02 9.07 -3.94
N TRP A 436 16.09 9.79 -4.54
CA TRP A 436 14.95 10.40 -3.89
C TRP A 436 13.66 9.87 -4.52
N VAL A 437 12.76 9.36 -3.68
CA VAL A 437 11.41 8.94 -4.04
C VAL A 437 10.39 9.53 -3.09
N ALA A 438 9.13 9.55 -3.50
CA ALA A 438 8.02 9.78 -2.59
C ALA A 438 6.90 8.75 -2.80
N SER A 439 6.36 8.21 -1.72
CA SER A 439 5.29 7.21 -1.71
C SER A 439 3.97 7.89 -1.36
N VAL A 440 2.96 7.76 -2.22
CA VAL A 440 1.57 8.11 -1.90
C VAL A 440 0.73 6.85 -1.88
N TRP A 441 0.30 6.45 -0.69
CA TRP A 441 -0.63 5.36 -0.48
C TRP A 441 -2.08 5.87 -0.46
N VAL A 442 -3.04 5.00 -0.81
CA VAL A 442 -4.47 5.30 -0.60
C VAL A 442 -5.13 4.18 0.19
N ASN A 443 -5.73 4.55 1.31
CA ASN A 443 -6.15 3.62 2.36
C ASN A 443 -7.64 3.28 2.24
N ILE A 444 -7.97 2.00 2.17
CA ILE A 444 -9.34 1.48 2.09
C ILE A 444 -9.45 0.27 3.02
N ASP A 445 -10.44 0.22 3.90
CA ASP A 445 -10.74 -0.98 4.69
C ASP A 445 -11.52 -2.00 3.84
N PRO A 446 -11.15 -3.30 3.82
CA PRO A 446 -11.97 -4.35 3.19
C PRO A 446 -13.38 -4.44 3.82
N ASP A 447 -13.56 -4.08 5.09
CA ASP A 447 -14.87 -3.85 5.71
C ASP A 447 -15.46 -2.52 5.19
N GLN A 448 -16.22 -2.61 4.10
CA GLN A 448 -16.88 -1.47 3.47
C GLN A 448 -17.78 -0.69 4.47
N GLN A 449 -18.37 -1.36 5.47
CA GLN A 449 -19.17 -0.66 6.49
C GLN A 449 -18.29 0.16 7.43
N ARG A 450 -17.09 -0.33 7.77
CA ARG A 450 -16.11 0.39 8.59
C ARG A 450 -15.47 1.54 7.83
N GLN A 451 -15.14 1.38 6.55
CA GLN A 451 -14.75 2.49 5.68
C GLN A 451 -15.84 3.56 5.65
N ALA A 452 -17.11 3.18 5.45
CA ALA A 452 -18.23 4.11 5.41
C ALA A 452 -18.51 4.81 6.77
N ARG A 453 -18.34 4.10 7.90
CA ARG A 453 -18.38 4.73 9.24
C ARG A 453 -17.23 5.73 9.41
N TYR A 454 -16.01 5.33 9.04
CA TYR A 454 -14.82 6.17 9.16
C TYR A 454 -14.94 7.45 8.31
N GLN A 455 -15.34 7.33 7.05
CA GLN A 455 -15.62 8.47 6.17
C GLN A 455 -16.60 9.46 6.80
N ARG A 456 -17.68 8.99 7.45
CA ARG A 456 -18.66 9.85 8.13
C ARG A 456 -18.10 10.53 9.38
N LEU A 457 -17.17 9.90 10.10
CA LEU A 457 -16.52 10.48 11.27
C LEU A 457 -15.56 11.60 10.88
N VAL A 458 -14.74 11.38 9.84
CA VAL A 458 -13.78 12.39 9.35
C VAL A 458 -14.47 13.52 8.58
N SER A 459 -15.45 13.21 7.72
CA SER A 459 -16.17 14.23 6.92
C SER A 459 -17.09 15.14 7.74
N ARG A 460 -17.27 14.89 9.05
CA ARG A 460 -17.92 15.83 9.96
C ARG A 460 -16.98 16.99 10.27
N GLN A 461 -16.94 17.98 9.38
CA GLN A 461 -16.65 19.35 9.79
C GLN A 461 -17.74 19.79 10.79
N PRO A 462 -17.44 20.66 11.76
CA PRO A 462 -18.49 21.41 12.45
C PRO A 462 -19.23 22.25 11.41
N GLU A 463 -20.56 22.32 11.52
CA GLU A 463 -21.37 23.24 10.72
C GLU A 463 -21.10 24.68 11.21
N TYR A 464 -20.06 25.31 10.66
CA TYR A 464 -20.01 26.75 10.60
C TYR A 464 -21.19 27.20 9.71
N GLU A 465 -22.20 27.80 10.33
CA GLU A 465 -23.24 28.49 9.59
C GLU A 465 -22.58 29.53 8.68
N ASP A 466 -22.78 29.40 7.36
CA ASP A 466 -22.53 30.49 6.41
C ASP A 466 -23.55 31.62 6.67
N GLN A 467 -23.36 32.35 7.77
CA GLN A 467 -23.92 33.68 7.90
C GLN A 467 -23.21 34.54 6.88
N GLU A 468 -23.92 34.83 5.77
CA GLU A 468 -23.51 35.82 4.78
C GLU A 468 -23.29 37.17 5.48
N VAL A 469 -22.05 37.43 5.91
CA VAL A 469 -21.63 38.74 6.40
C VAL A 469 -21.62 39.68 5.20
N ALA A 470 -22.78 40.28 4.95
CA ALA A 470 -23.00 41.18 3.82
C ALA A 470 -21.93 42.26 3.81
N HIS A 471 -21.13 42.29 2.73
CA HIS A 471 -20.15 43.34 2.48
C HIS A 471 -20.84 44.71 2.54
N SER A 472 -20.61 45.42 3.64
CA SER A 472 -20.97 46.82 3.80
C SER A 472 -19.70 47.65 3.63
N ASP A 473 -19.75 48.62 2.71
CA ASP A 473 -18.61 49.47 2.36
C ASP A 473 -18.14 50.31 3.55
N PHE A 474 -16.99 49.98 4.13
CA PHE A 474 -16.26 50.89 5.02
C PHE A 474 -14.73 50.75 4.91
N HIS A 475 -14.19 51.18 3.77
CA HIS A 475 -12.79 51.62 3.66
C HIS A 475 -12.71 53.08 3.21
N GLN A 476 -12.93 53.97 4.17
CA GLN A 476 -12.34 55.31 4.18
C GLN A 476 -11.53 55.48 5.47
N ASP A 477 -10.40 56.18 5.34
CA ASP A 477 -9.55 56.73 6.39
C ASP A 477 -9.03 55.77 7.49
N LEU A 478 -7.88 55.13 7.19
CA LEU A 478 -6.61 55.32 7.95
C LEU A 478 -5.39 54.69 7.25
#